data_AF-A0A932FHK4-F1
#
_entry.id   AF-A0A932FHK4-F1
#
_cell.length_a   1.000
_cell.length_b   1.000
_cell.length_c   1.000
_cell.angle_alpha   90.00
_cell.angle_beta   90.00
_cell.angle_gamma   90.00
#
_symmetry.space_group_name_H-M   'P 1'
#
loop_
_entity.id
_entity.type
_entity.pdbx_description
1 polymer ?
#
loop_
_entity_poly.entity_id
_entity_poly.type
_entity_poly.pdbx_seq_one_letter_code
_entity_poly.pdbx_strand_id
1 'polypeptide(L)' 'MNGRPLSLTRPSLRNGEPEPLRHVIDTYVHKEQTITCVCGWHGSCAANSTGGSDWTVHLNQFRTKRK' A
#
# COMPACT_ATOMS: atom_id res chain seq x y z
N MET A 1 37.53 20.82 -15.83
CA MET A 1 36.11 20.52 -15.54
C MET A 1 35.96 19.01 -15.40
N ASN A 2 36.05 18.46 -14.19
CA ASN A 2 35.98 17.01 -13.97
C ASN A 2 34.55 16.64 -13.53
N GLY A 3 33.77 16.07 -14.45
CA GLY A 3 32.42 15.57 -14.19
C GLY A 3 32.46 14.25 -13.43
N ARG A 4 32.01 14.26 -12.17
CA ARG A 4 31.76 13.03 -11.42
C ARG A 4 30.41 12.46 -11.84
N PRO A 5 30.30 11.19 -12.28
CA PRO A 5 29.00 10.58 -12.49
C PRO A 5 28.29 10.42 -11.14
N LEU A 6 27.05 10.90 -11.05
CA LEU A 6 26.18 10.65 -9.91
C LEU A 6 25.86 9.15 -9.89
N SER A 7 26.56 8.40 -9.04
CA SER A 7 26.27 6.99 -8.78
C SER A 7 24.86 6.87 -8.21
N LEU A 8 23.89 6.49 -9.06
CA LEU A 8 22.53 6.07 -8.70
C LEU A 8 22.57 4.73 -7.97
N THR A 9 23.31 4.67 -6.87
CA THR A 9 23.30 3.52 -5.97
C THR A 9 22.02 3.62 -5.18
N ARG A 10 20.96 2.94 -5.64
CA ARG A 10 19.70 2.81 -4.90
C ARG A 10 20.01 2.10 -3.59
N PRO A 11 19.90 2.75 -2.42
CA PRO A 11 20.27 2.10 -1.18
C PRO A 11 19.26 1.00 -0.85
N SER A 12 19.80 -0.21 -0.75
CA SER A 12 19.39 -1.30 0.12
C SER A 12 17.97 -1.86 -0.06
N LEU A 13 17.94 -3.06 -0.65
CA LEU A 13 16.99 -4.11 -0.27
C LEU A 13 16.91 -4.15 1.26
N ARG A 14 15.80 -3.66 1.82
CA ARG A 14 15.51 -3.86 3.24
C ARG A 14 15.32 -5.37 3.43
N ASN A 15 16.34 -5.99 4.01
CA ASN A 15 16.28 -7.31 4.63
C ASN A 15 14.99 -7.41 5.46
N GLY A 16 14.08 -8.29 5.03
CA GLY A 16 13.67 -9.46 5.82
C GLY A 16 13.09 -9.28 7.22
N GLU A 17 12.76 -8.08 7.71
CA GLU A 17 11.84 -7.94 8.83
C GLU A 17 10.42 -7.69 8.28
N PRO A 18 9.40 -8.45 8.69
CA PRO A 18 8.02 -8.06 8.44
C PRO A 18 7.77 -6.79 9.25
N GLU A 19 8.04 -5.65 8.62
CA GLU A 19 7.64 -4.34 9.14
C GLU A 19 6.19 -4.43 9.65
N PRO A 20 5.84 -3.70 10.74
CA PRO A 20 4.51 -3.75 11.34
C PRO A 20 3.47 -3.65 10.22
N LEU A 21 2.71 -4.74 10.03
CA LEU A 21 1.92 -5.04 8.84
C LEU A 21 1.33 -3.78 8.22
N ARG A 22 2.06 -3.16 7.29
CA ARG A 22 1.62 -1.93 6.64
C ARG A 22 0.45 -2.32 5.76
N HIS A 23 -0.72 -1.72 5.97
CA HIS A 23 -1.88 -1.94 5.11
C HIS A 23 -1.64 -1.27 3.76
N VAL A 24 -1.08 -2.02 2.81
CA VAL A 24 -0.67 -1.59 1.47
C VAL A 24 -1.30 -2.54 0.45
N ILE A 25 -1.65 -2.00 -0.71
CA ILE A 25 -2.18 -2.78 -1.84
C ILE A 25 -1.06 -3.65 -2.40
N ASP A 26 -1.26 -4.95 -2.33
CA ASP A 26 -0.43 -5.98 -2.96
C ASP A 26 -0.81 -6.15 -4.44
N THR A 27 -2.11 -6.34 -4.71
CA THR A 27 -2.64 -6.57 -6.06
C THR A 27 -3.82 -5.63 -6.32
N TYR A 28 -3.89 -5.07 -7.53
CA TYR A 28 -5.02 -4.24 -7.99
C TYR A 28 -5.52 -4.71 -9.36
N VAL A 29 -6.81 -5.07 -9.43
CA VAL A 29 -7.52 -5.44 -10.65
C VAL A 29 -8.35 -4.26 -11.12
N HIS A 30 -7.85 -3.52 -12.11
CA HIS A 30 -8.45 -2.25 -12.54
C HIS A 30 -9.88 -2.40 -13.09
N LYS A 31 -10.14 -3.44 -13.90
CA LYS A 31 -11.48 -3.65 -14.51
C LYS A 31 -12.57 -3.87 -13.46
N GLU A 32 -12.23 -4.56 -12.38
CA GLU A 32 -13.16 -4.91 -11.29
C GLU A 32 -13.07 -3.93 -10.12
N GLN A 33 -12.15 -2.96 -10.18
CA GLN A 33 -11.83 -2.03 -9.09
C GLN A 33 -11.57 -2.76 -7.76
N THR A 34 -10.97 -3.96 -7.83
CA THR A 34 -10.76 -4.82 -6.66
C THR A 34 -9.29 -4.83 -6.27
N ILE A 35 -9.02 -4.80 -4.97
CA ILE A 35 -7.69 -4.76 -4.39
C ILE A 35 -7.48 -5.89 -3.38
N THR A 36 -6.25 -6.38 -3.31
CA THR A 36 -5.77 -7.27 -2.26
C THR A 36 -4.73 -6.53 -1.43
N CYS A 37 -4.89 -6.54 -0.12
CA CYS A 37 -3.95 -5.97 0.83
C CYS A 37 -2.93 -7.02 1.24
N VAL A 38 -1.70 -6.60 1.53
CA VAL A 38 -0.63 -7.49 2.04
C VAL A 38 -0.99 -8.21 3.35
N CYS A 39 -2.01 -7.73 4.08
CA CYS A 39 -2.54 -8.40 5.27
C CYS A 39 -3.55 -9.52 4.96
N GLY A 40 -3.78 -9.86 3.69
CA GLY A 40 -4.74 -10.87 3.25
C GLY A 40 -6.18 -10.38 3.09
N TRP A 41 -6.44 -9.09 3.31
CA TRP A 41 -7.77 -8.51 3.06
C TRP A 41 -8.01 -8.32 1.57
N HIS A 42 -9.22 -8.58 1.09
CA HIS A 42 -9.65 -8.34 -0.29
C HIS A 42 -10.94 -7.50 -0.29
N GLY A 43 -11.09 -6.59 -1.24
CA GLY A 43 -12.29 -5.78 -1.37
C GLY A 43 -12.18 -4.73 -2.47
N SER A 44 -13.24 -3.92 -2.63
CA SER A 44 -13.30 -2.91 -3.68
C SER A 44 -12.63 -1.59 -3.26
N CYS A 45 -11.98 -0.94 -4.22
CA CYS A 45 -11.57 0.47 -4.08
C CYS A 45 -12.56 1.44 -4.76
N ALA A 46 -13.62 0.93 -5.39
CA ALA A 46 -14.64 1.77 -6.03
C ALA A 46 -15.39 2.61 -5.01
N ALA A 47 -15.72 3.85 -5.39
CA ALA A 47 -16.55 4.72 -4.58
C ALA A 47 -17.98 4.17 -4.51
N ASN A 48 -18.50 4.00 -3.28
CA ASN A 48 -19.90 3.73 -3.02
C ASN A 48 -20.72 5.04 -3.08
N SER A 49 -22.05 4.91 -3.07
CA SER A 49 -22.98 6.05 -3.13
C SER A 49 -22.79 7.08 -2.01
N THR A 50 -22.08 6.73 -0.95
CA THR A 50 -21.80 7.59 0.22
C THR A 50 -20.41 8.23 0.19
N GLY A 51 -19.64 8.02 -0.90
CA GLY A 51 -18.33 8.66 -1.10
C GLY A 51 -17.15 7.96 -0.43
N GLY A 52 -17.33 6.72 0.06
CA GLY A 52 -16.26 5.87 0.58
C GLY A 52 -15.99 4.65 -0.30
N SER A 53 -15.06 3.79 0.11
CA SER A 53 -14.81 2.48 -0.52
C SER A 53 -14.50 1.44 0.55
N ASP A 54 -14.67 0.16 0.24
CA ASP A 54 -14.30 -0.92 1.17
C ASP A 54 -12.82 -0.81 1.59
N TRP A 55 -11.96 -0.35 0.67
CA TRP A 55 -10.56 -0.02 0.97
C TRP A 55 -10.41 1.04 2.07
N THR A 56 -11.21 2.11 1.99
CA THR A 56 -11.16 3.21 2.96
C THR A 56 -11.65 2.74 4.33
N VAL A 57 -12.70 1.92 4.36
CA VAL A 57 -13.21 1.30 5.59
C VAL A 57 -12.15 0.40 6.21
N HIS A 58 -11.49 -0.44 5.40
CA HIS A 58 -10.38 -1.28 5.82
C HIS A 58 -9.28 -0.44 6.48
N LEU A 59 -8.75 0.58 5.80
CA LEU A 59 -7.71 1.44 6.37
C LEU A 59 -8.13 2.13 7.68
N ASN A 60 -9.38 2.59 7.77
CA ASN A 60 -9.89 3.25 8.97
C ASN A 60 -9.94 2.33 10.20
N GLN A 61 -10.22 1.03 10.03
CA GLN A 61 -10.20 0.05 11.12
C GLN A 61 -8.83 -0.12 11.77
N PHE A 62 -7.74 0.14 11.03
CA PHE A 62 -6.37 0.04 11.53
C PHE A 62 -5.79 1.39 11.94
N ARG A 63 -6.21 2.49 11.30
CA ARG A 63 -5.80 3.85 11.67
C ARG A 63 -6.28 4.28 13.06
N THR A 64 -7.47 3.84 13.48
CA THR A 64 -8.06 4.17 14.79
C THR A 64 -7.52 3.32 15.93
N LYS A 65 -6.75 2.26 15.65
CA LYS A 65 -6.09 1.40 16.66
C LYS A 65 -4.71 1.91 17.10
N ARG A 66 -4.41 3.20 16.94
CA ARG A 66 -3.21 3.80 17.54
C ARG A 66 -3.46 3.99 19.04
N LYS A 67 -2.94 3.04 19.83
CA LYS A 67 -2.79 3.14 21.29
C LYS A 67 -1.88 4.30 21.66
#